data_AF-A0A386PNH6-F1
#
_entry.id   AF-A0A386PNH6-F1
#
_cell.length_a   1.000
_cell.length_b   1.000
_cell.length_c   1.000
_cell.angle_alpha   90.00
_cell.angle_beta   90.00
_cell.angle_gamma   90.00
#
_symmetry.space_group_name_H-M   'P 1'
#
loop_
_entity.id
_entity.type
_entity.pdbx_description
1 polymer ?
#
loop_
_entity_poly.entity_id
_entity_poly.type
_entity_poly.pdbx_seq_one_letter_code
_entity_poly.pdbx_strand_id
1 'polypeptide(L)' 'MRIPLKKIQDFDGNYYELVTAVIMRTEQIIDEISLAEHAISDEKVVGQAFNDILTGKFTYSIEER' A
#
# COMPACT_ATOMS: atom_id res chain seq x y z
N MET A 1 3.01 -8.99 -7.77
CA MET A 1 2.96 -9.58 -6.42
C MET A 1 1.49 -9.82 -6.08
N ARG A 2 1.15 -10.86 -5.31
CA ARG A 2 -0.23 -11.07 -4.82
C ARG A 2 -0.42 -10.33 -3.49
N ILE A 3 -1.64 -9.89 -3.22
CA ILE A 3 -2.01 -9.26 -1.95
C ILE A 3 -1.73 -10.23 -0.79
N PRO A 4 -1.00 -9.82 0.26
CA PRO A 4 -0.59 -10.70 1.35
C PRO A 4 -1.71 -10.90 2.39
N LEU A 5 -2.80 -11.57 1.99
CA LEU A 5 -4.03 -11.74 2.78
C LEU A 5 -3.78 -12.26 4.21
N LYS A 6 -2.88 -13.22 4.39
CA LYS A 6 -2.55 -13.76 5.72
C LYS A 6 -1.95 -12.70 6.64
N LYS A 7 -1.02 -11.88 6.14
CA LYS A 7 -0.42 -10.79 6.93
C LYS A 7 -1.42 -9.69 7.27
N ILE A 8 -2.40 -9.47 6.38
CA ILE A 8 -3.50 -8.52 6.62
C ILE A 8 -4.44 -9.06 7.70
N GLN A 9 -4.74 -10.37 7.68
CA GLN A 9 -5.55 -11.02 8.71
C GLN A 9 -4.86 -11.07 10.07
N ASP A 10 -3.55 -11.29 10.07
CA ASP A 10 -2.71 -11.34 11.28
C ASP A 10 -2.30 -9.93 11.76
N PHE A 11 -2.77 -8.85 11.12
CA PHE A 11 -2.42 -7.48 11.50
C PHE A 11 -3.08 -7.10 12.83
N ASP A 12 -2.25 -6.69 13.78
CA ASP A 12 -2.62 -6.36 15.16
C ASP A 12 -2.70 -4.85 15.44
N GLY A 13 -2.39 -4.02 14.44
CA GLY A 13 -2.48 -2.56 14.51
C GLY A 13 -3.86 -1.99 14.14
N ASN A 14 -3.91 -0.67 13.92
CA ASN A 14 -5.14 0.02 13.56
C ASN A 14 -5.50 -0.19 12.08
N TYR A 15 -6.59 -0.91 11.81
CA TYR A 15 -7.05 -1.17 10.44
C TYR A 15 -7.40 0.10 9.65
N TYR A 16 -7.86 1.17 10.30
CA TYR A 16 -8.12 2.44 9.62
C TYR A 16 -6.82 3.09 9.14
N GLU A 17 -5.76 3.02 9.95
CA GLU A 17 -4.44 3.50 9.55
C GLU A 17 -3.87 2.67 8.42
N LEU A 18 -3.99 1.33 8.51
CA LEU A 18 -3.56 0.43 7.44
C LEU A 18 -4.25 0.75 6.12
N VAL A 19 -5.58 0.88 6.11
CA VAL A 19 -6.34 1.18 4.88
C VAL A 19 -5.93 2.54 4.32
N THR A 20 -5.81 3.55 5.17
CA THR A 20 -5.41 4.91 4.74
C THR A 20 -4.00 4.90 4.15
N ALA A 21 -3.06 4.21 4.81
CA ALA A 21 -1.70 4.03 4.33
C ALA A 21 -1.67 3.36 2.95
N VAL A 22 -2.49 2.32 2.74
CA VAL A 22 -2.58 1.60 1.47
C VAL A 22 -3.09 2.51 0.35
N ILE A 23 -4.13 3.30 0.61
CA ILE A 23 -4.68 4.24 -0.36
C ILE A 23 -3.61 5.26 -0.77
N MET A 24 -2.98 5.92 0.21
CA MET A 24 -1.94 6.92 -0.05
C MET A 24 -0.76 6.33 -0.81
N ARG A 25 -0.30 5.12 -0.43
CA ARG A 25 0.82 4.50 -1.13
C ARG A 25 0.43 4.04 -2.53
N THR A 26 -0.81 3.61 -2.74
CA THR A 26 -1.32 3.24 -4.06
C THR A 26 -1.30 4.45 -5.00
N GLU A 27 -1.78 5.61 -4.54
CA GLU A 27 -1.73 6.86 -5.32
C GLU A 27 -0.29 7.23 -5.71
N GLN A 28 0.65 7.16 -4.77
CA GLN A 28 2.07 7.42 -5.06
C GLN A 28 2.64 6.45 -6.10
N ILE A 29 2.33 5.16 -6.02
CA ILE A 29 2.80 4.16 -6.99
C ILE A 29 2.18 4.45 -8.37
N ILE A 30 0.90 4.84 -8.44
CA ILE A 30 0.25 5.21 -9.70
C ILE A 30 0.93 6.43 -10.32
N ASP A 31 1.23 7.46 -9.52
CA ASP A 31 1.93 8.66 -10.01
C ASP A 31 3.33 8.31 -10.53
N GLU A 32 4.08 7.47 -9.81
CA GLU A 32 5.39 6.96 -10.24
C GLU A 32 5.31 6.18 -11.57
N ILE A 33 4.26 5.36 -11.77
CA ILE A 33 4.05 4.57 -13.00
C ILE A 33 3.54 5.42 -14.16
N SER A 34 2.66 6.40 -13.89
CA SER A 34 2.11 7.32 -14.89
C SER A 34 3.22 8.11 -15.58
N LEU A 35 4.24 8.52 -14.80
CA LEU A 35 5.47 9.13 -15.32
C LEU A 35 6.30 8.19 -16.21
N ALA A 36 6.06 6.87 -16.15
CA ALA A 36 6.79 5.83 -16.86
C ALA A 36 6.04 5.23 -18.08
N GLU A 37 4.88 5.78 -18.49
CA GLU A 37 4.07 5.33 -19.65
C GLU A 37 3.74 3.82 -19.66
N HIS A 38 3.36 3.21 -18.53
CA HIS A 38 3.07 1.77 -18.47
C HIS A 38 1.64 1.45 -17.99
N ALA A 39 0.96 0.54 -18.69
CA ALA A 39 -0.29 -0.06 -18.23
C ALA A 39 0.01 -1.15 -17.18
N ILE A 40 -0.33 -0.90 -15.92
CA ILE A 40 -0.22 -1.86 -14.82
C ILE A 40 -1.62 -2.20 -14.29
N SER A 41 -1.80 -3.47 -13.89
CA SER A 41 -3.03 -3.96 -13.28
C SER A 41 -3.20 -3.44 -11.86
N ASP A 42 -4.40 -2.96 -11.53
CA ASP A 42 -4.80 -2.44 -10.21
C ASP A 42 -4.40 -3.39 -9.06
N GLU A 43 -4.59 -4.71 -9.23
CA GLU A 43 -4.24 -5.71 -8.21
C GLU A 43 -2.74 -5.71 -7.88
N LYS A 44 -1.88 -5.47 -8.88
CA LYS A 44 -0.43 -5.41 -8.69
C LYS A 44 -0.03 -4.17 -7.89
N VAL A 45 -0.65 -3.02 -8.18
CA VAL A 45 -0.38 -1.75 -7.47
C VAL A 45 -0.77 -1.88 -6.01
N VAL A 46 -2.00 -2.33 -5.75
CA VAL A 46 -2.51 -2.52 -4.39
C VAL A 46 -1.69 -3.56 -3.63
N GLY A 47 -1.34 -4.67 -4.28
CA GLY A 47 -0.47 -5.69 -3.70
C GLY A 47 0.93 -5.18 -3.34
N GLN A 48 1.49 -4.26 -4.14
CA GLN A 48 2.75 -3.60 -3.85
C GLN A 48 2.61 -2.63 -2.67
N ALA A 49 1.55 -1.82 -2.63
CA ALA A 49 1.29 -0.91 -1.51
C ALA A 49 1.22 -1.66 -0.16
N PHE A 50 0.46 -2.76 -0.10
CA PHE A 50 0.43 -3.62 1.09
C PHE A 50 1.81 -4.15 1.47
N ASN A 51 2.59 -4.58 0.49
CA ASN A 51 3.93 -5.09 0.76
C ASN A 51 4.86 -4.00 1.29
N ASP A 52 4.82 -2.79 0.73
CA ASP A 52 5.63 -1.66 1.19
C ASP A 52 5.32 -1.32 2.66
N ILE A 53 4.04 -1.32 3.03
CA ILE A 53 3.60 -1.06 4.42
C ILE A 53 4.04 -2.18 5.35
N LEU A 54 3.73 -3.44 5.02
CA LEU A 54 4.00 -4.59 5.87
C LEU A 54 5.49 -4.93 5.99
N THR A 55 6.33 -4.35 5.12
CA THR A 55 7.79 -4.44 5.21
C THR A 55 8.44 -3.19 5.78
N GLY A 56 7.66 -2.18 6.15
CA GLY A 56 8.15 -0.92 6.71
C GLY A 56 8.86 -0.01 5.69
N LYS A 57 8.74 -0.28 4.39
CA LYS A 57 9.24 0.61 3.33
C LYS A 57 8.39 1.87 3.19
N PHE A 58 7.13 1.79 3.58
CA PHE A 58 6.23 2.93 3.69
C PHE A 58 5.61 2.93 5.08
N THR A 59 5.70 4.07 5.76
CA THR A 59 5.10 4.30 7.08
C THR A 59 4.14 5.47 7.00
N TYR A 60 3.00 5.32 7.66
CA TYR A 60 1.98 6.34 7.78
C TYR A 60 1.43 6.28 9.21
N SER A 61 1.25 7.45 9.81
CA SER A 61 0.64 7.64 11.12
C SER A 61 -0.43 8.72 11.00
N ILE A 62 -1.62 8.48 11.55
CA ILE A 62 -2.67 9.50 11.60
C ILE A 62 -2.32 10.58 12.63
N GLU A 63 -1.55 10.25 13.67
CA GLU A 63 -1.20 11.17 14.77
C GLU A 63 -0.17 12.24 14.37
N GLU A 64 0.59 12.03 13.29
CA GLU A 64 1.62 12.95 12.81
C GLU A 64 1.12 13.96 11.77
N ARG A 65 -0.21 14.10 11.60
CA ARG A 65 -0.85 15.02 10.64
C ARG A 65 -1.57 16.19 11.29
#